data_AF-A0AAV5XXU7-F1
#
_entry.id   AF-A0AAV5XXU7-F1
#
_cell.length_a   1.000
_cell.length_b   1.000
_cell.length_c   1.000
_cell.angle_alpha   90.00
_cell.angle_beta   90.00
_cell.angle_gamma   90.00
#
_symmetry.space_group_name_H-M   'P 1'
#
loop_
_entity.id
_entity.type
_entity.pdbx_description
1 polymer ?
#
loop_
_entity_poly.entity_id
_entity_poly.type
_entity_poly.pdbx_seq_one_letter_code
_entity_poly.pdbx_strand_id
1 'polypeptide(L)'
;MANFGTVGVDWQQRINWDRLRKYRLERARERMKAHGLGALLLMYDENVRYVTSTLTPGWNRLKPGLRYALLCGDGAPVLFEQGDIGFQIQRHAPWIPEENV
;
A
#
# COMPACT_ATOMS: atom_id res chain seq x y z
N MET A 1 14.06 -13.86 -22.16
CA MET A 1 13.59 -12.47 -22.25
C MET A 1 14.24 -11.67 -21.15
N ALA A 2 14.77 -10.47 -21.43
CA ALA A 2 15.35 -9.62 -20.41
C ALA A 2 14.25 -9.16 -19.43
N ASN A 3 14.09 -9.85 -18.31
CA ASN A 3 13.34 -9.33 -17.17
C ASN A 3 14.14 -8.17 -16.59
N PHE A 4 13.46 -7.11 -16.16
CA PHE A 4 14.05 -6.11 -15.27
C PHE A 4 14.46 -6.85 -13.99
N GLY A 5 15.74 -7.21 -13.88
CA GLY A 5 16.26 -8.00 -12.76
C GLY A 5 16.03 -7.32 -11.41
N THR A 6 16.22 -8.07 -10.32
CA THR A 6 16.04 -7.59 -8.94
C THR A 6 17.02 -6.49 -8.52
N VAL A 7 18.12 -6.32 -9.25
CA VAL A 7 19.16 -5.32 -8.97
C VAL A 7 18.85 -3.98 -9.62
N GLY A 8 19.16 -2.87 -8.94
CA GLY A 8 19.10 -1.54 -9.55
C GLY A 8 20.16 -1.40 -10.65
N VAL A 9 19.80 -0.74 -11.76
CA VAL A 9 20.75 -0.29 -12.78
C VAL A 9 20.40 1.15 -13.15
N ASP A 10 21.44 1.95 -13.41
CA ASP A 10 21.37 3.41 -13.59
C ASP A 10 21.13 3.85 -15.04
N TRP A 11 21.40 2.98 -16.02
CA TRP A 11 21.25 3.27 -17.45
C TRP A 11 19.90 2.82 -18.06
N GLN A 12 19.02 2.16 -17.30
CA GLN A 12 17.70 1.73 -17.76
C GLN A 12 16.58 2.49 -17.06
N GLN A 13 15.61 2.99 -17.82
CA GLN A 13 14.37 3.50 -17.25
C GLN A 13 13.51 2.33 -16.74
N ARG A 14 13.56 2.08 -15.42
CA ARG A 14 12.77 1.05 -14.72
C ARG A 14 11.58 1.63 -13.98
N ILE A 15 10.89 0.79 -13.20
CA ILE A 15 9.74 1.22 -12.41
C ILE A 15 10.17 2.26 -11.37
N ASN A 16 9.65 3.47 -11.49
CA ASN A 16 9.69 4.45 -10.42
C ASN A 16 8.60 4.10 -9.40
N TRP A 17 9.00 3.42 -8.33
CA TRP A 17 8.08 2.96 -7.29
C TRP A 17 7.40 4.12 -6.57
N ASP A 18 8.12 5.22 -6.30
CA ASP A 18 7.53 6.38 -5.62
C ASP A 18 6.38 7.00 -6.41
N ARG A 19 6.60 7.21 -7.71
CA ARG A 19 5.56 7.67 -8.63
C ARG A 19 4.37 6.71 -8.67
N LEU A 20 4.63 5.40 -8.70
CA LEU A 20 3.58 4.38 -8.72
C LEU A 20 2.74 4.38 -7.44
N ARG A 21 3.37 4.50 -6.27
CA ARG A 21 2.66 4.56 -4.97
C ARG A 21 1.74 5.79 -4.92
N LYS A 22 2.28 6.97 -5.24
CA LYS A 22 1.54 8.22 -5.28
C LYS A 22 0.36 8.16 -6.25
N TYR A 23 0.60 7.66 -7.47
CA TYR A 23 -0.45 7.51 -8.48
C TYR A 23 -1.62 6.65 -7.98
N ARG A 24 -1.34 5.48 -7.37
CA ARG A 24 -2.40 4.58 -6.88
C ARG A 24 -3.20 5.21 -5.74
N LEU A 25 -2.53 5.85 -4.79
CA LEU A 25 -3.19 6.51 -3.66
C LEU A 25 -4.10 7.65 -4.15
N GLU A 26 -3.59 8.52 -5.01
CA GLU A 26 -4.38 9.63 -5.56
C GLU A 26 -5.53 9.14 -6.43
N ARG A 27 -5.33 8.06 -7.20
CA ARG A 27 -6.41 7.45 -7.98
C ARG A 27 -7.51 6.90 -7.08
N ALA A 28 -7.18 6.29 -5.94
CA ALA A 28 -8.18 5.85 -4.97
C ALA A 28 -8.98 7.04 -4.41
N ARG A 29 -8.30 8.13 -4.05
CA ARG A 29 -8.93 9.38 -3.56
C ARG A 29 -9.83 10.02 -4.62
N GLU A 30 -9.40 10.06 -5.87
CA GLU A 30 -10.21 10.56 -6.99
C GLU A 30 -11.53 9.78 -7.10
N ARG A 31 -11.46 8.44 -7.01
CA ARG A 31 -12.66 7.59 -7.03
C ARG A 31 -13.53 7.79 -5.79
N MET A 32 -12.94 7.95 -4.61
CA MET A 32 -13.70 8.29 -3.39
C MET A 32 -14.48 9.59 -3.56
N LYS A 33 -13.83 10.66 -4.06
CA LYS A 33 -14.46 11.96 -4.33
C LYS A 33 -15.59 11.85 -5.36
N ALA A 34 -15.36 11.13 -6.46
CA ALA A 34 -16.37 10.90 -7.50
C ALA A 34 -17.62 10.16 -6.99
N HIS A 35 -17.49 9.35 -5.93
CA HIS A 35 -18.57 8.59 -5.32
C HIS A 35 -19.05 9.16 -3.98
N GLY A 36 -18.58 10.35 -3.57
CA GLY A 36 -18.99 10.99 -2.31
C GLY A 36 -18.58 10.22 -1.04
N LEU A 37 -17.51 9.44 -1.10
CA LEU A 37 -17.04 8.61 0.02
C LEU A 37 -16.04 9.36 0.89
N GLY A 38 -16.30 9.43 2.20
CA GLY A 38 -15.37 10.02 3.18
C GLY A 38 -14.21 9.11 3.57
N ALA A 39 -14.41 7.79 3.52
CA ALA A 39 -13.40 6.80 3.87
C ALA A 39 -13.58 5.47 3.12
N LEU A 40 -12.50 4.68 3.04
CA LEU A 40 -12.50 3.30 2.56
C LEU A 40 -11.88 2.39 3.61
N LEU A 41 -12.61 1.34 4.01
CA LEU A 41 -12.06 0.21 4.76
C LEU A 41 -11.74 -0.92 3.77
N LEU A 42 -10.46 -1.29 3.70
CA LEU A 42 -9.93 -2.24 2.73
C LEU A 42 -9.52 -3.52 3.45
N MET A 43 -10.29 -4.60 3.30
CA MET A 43 -10.05 -5.87 4.00
C MET A 43 -9.35 -6.94 3.16
N TYR A 44 -9.33 -6.75 1.83
CA TYR A 44 -8.66 -7.65 0.90
C TYR A 44 -7.24 -7.15 0.61
N ASP A 45 -6.27 -8.06 0.60
CA ASP A 45 -4.84 -7.74 0.52
C ASP A 45 -4.47 -7.00 -0.77
N GLU A 46 -5.12 -7.30 -1.89
CA GLU A 46 -4.92 -6.60 -3.15
C GLU A 46 -5.31 -5.12 -3.06
N ASN A 47 -6.38 -4.81 -2.33
CA ASN A 47 -6.84 -3.44 -2.12
C ASN A 47 -5.96 -2.70 -1.11
N VAL A 48 -5.59 -3.37 -0.01
CA VAL A 48 -4.59 -2.88 0.94
C VAL A 48 -3.30 -2.55 0.19
N ARG A 49 -2.75 -3.51 -0.56
CA ARG A 49 -1.54 -3.35 -1.36
C ARG A 49 -1.66 -2.22 -2.38
N TYR A 50 -2.83 -2.03 -2.99
CA TYR A 50 -3.02 -0.96 -3.94
C TYR A 50 -2.84 0.42 -3.29
N VAL A 51 -3.47 0.62 -2.13
CA VAL A 51 -3.50 1.92 -1.44
C VAL A 51 -2.25 2.19 -0.60
N THR A 52 -1.70 1.18 0.07
CA THR A 52 -0.55 1.33 0.98
C THR A 52 0.79 0.97 0.32
N SER A 53 0.75 0.21 -0.78
CA SER A 53 1.95 -0.36 -1.42
C SER A 53 2.81 -1.27 -0.53
N THR A 54 2.27 -1.72 0.59
CA THR A 54 2.90 -2.67 1.51
C THR A 54 2.48 -4.11 1.22
N LEU A 55 3.38 -5.07 1.45
CA LEU A 55 3.14 -6.49 1.21
C LEU A 55 3.15 -7.25 2.53
N THR A 56 2.28 -8.24 2.64
CA THR A 56 2.22 -9.19 3.75
C THR A 56 2.39 -10.62 3.21
N PRO A 57 2.71 -11.63 4.04
CA PRO A 57 2.76 -13.03 3.62
C PRO A 57 1.42 -13.54 3.03
N GLY A 58 1.50 -14.42 2.03
CA GLY A 58 0.34 -14.84 1.25
C GLY A 58 -0.78 -15.52 2.04
N TRP A 59 -0.49 -16.11 3.20
CA TRP A 59 -1.50 -16.77 4.05
C TRP A 59 -2.52 -15.79 4.66
N ASN A 60 -2.17 -14.50 4.76
CA ASN A 60 -3.10 -13.44 5.18
C ASN A 60 -4.18 -13.16 4.15
N ARG A 61 -3.91 -13.42 2.86
CA ARG A 61 -4.88 -13.21 1.77
C ARG A 61 -6.10 -14.10 1.88
N LEU A 62 -5.95 -15.27 2.52
CA LEU A 62 -7.01 -16.25 2.67
C LEU A 62 -8.07 -15.83 3.71
N LYS A 63 -7.80 -14.80 4.52
CA LYS A 63 -8.72 -14.34 5.58
C LYS A 63 -8.82 -12.82 5.58
N PRO A 64 -9.81 -12.25 4.88
CA PRO A 64 -10.04 -10.81 4.89
C PRO A 64 -10.16 -10.26 6.32
N GLY A 65 -9.48 -9.16 6.61
CA GLY A 65 -9.47 -8.54 7.93
C GLY A 65 -8.39 -9.01 8.90
N LEU A 66 -7.61 -10.06 8.59
CA LEU A 66 -6.33 -10.31 9.31
C LEU A 66 -5.34 -9.15 9.14
N ARG A 67 -5.43 -8.51 7.97
CA ARG A 67 -4.76 -7.28 7.60
C ARG A 67 -5.79 -6.38 6.93
N TYR A 68 -5.79 -5.10 7.27
CA TYR A 68 -6.68 -4.14 6.63
C TYR A 68 -6.09 -2.74 6.64
N ALA A 69 -6.60 -1.88 5.77
CA ALA A 69 -6.21 -0.47 5.74
C ALA A 69 -7.43 0.42 5.73
N LEU A 70 -7.30 1.58 6.37
CA LEU A 70 -8.28 2.65 6.38
C LEU A 70 -7.70 3.85 5.64
N LEU A 71 -8.38 4.30 4.60
CA LEU A 71 -8.06 5.54 3.89
C LEU A 71 -9.15 6.57 4.15
N CYS A 72 -8.81 7.67 4.83
CA CYS A 72 -9.73 8.76 5.18
C CYS A 72 -9.40 10.02 4.38
N GLY A 73 -10.31 10.45 3.51
CA GLY A 73 -10.16 11.65 2.69
C GLY A 73 -8.78 11.76 2.02
N ASP A 74 -8.10 12.89 2.27
CA ASP A 74 -6.77 13.20 1.75
C ASP A 74 -5.63 12.84 2.74
N GLY A 75 -5.94 12.12 3.83
CA GLY A 75 -4.96 11.64 4.81
C GLY A 75 -4.18 10.42 4.32
N ALA A 76 -3.00 10.18 4.91
CA ALA A 76 -2.25 8.95 4.64
C ALA A 76 -3.06 7.72 5.08
N PRO A 77 -2.95 6.57 4.39
CA PRO A 77 -3.60 5.34 4.84
C PRO A 77 -3.10 4.94 6.24
N VAL A 78 -4.01 4.46 7.07
CA VAL A 78 -3.69 3.74 8.32
C VAL A 78 -3.71 2.25 7.99
N LEU A 79 -2.68 1.53 8.38
CA LEU A 79 -2.50 0.11 8.08
C LEU A 79 -2.51 -0.68 9.38
N PHE A 80 -3.40 -1.67 9.46
CA PHE A 80 -3.47 -2.58 10.59
C PHE A 80 -2.85 -3.91 10.16
N GLU A 81 -1.67 -4.19 10.70
CA GLU A 81 -0.94 -5.44 10.46
C GLU A 81 -1.14 -6.47 11.57
N GLN A 82 -0.80 -7.71 11.25
CA GLN A 82 -0.82 -8.80 12.21
C GLN A 82 0.50 -8.87 12.98
N GLY A 83 0.42 -8.66 14.30
CA GLY A 83 1.52 -8.92 15.22
C GLY A 83 2.79 -8.15 14.89
N ASP A 84 3.91 -8.87 14.83
CA ASP A 84 5.25 -8.32 14.60
C ASP A 84 5.51 -7.85 13.17
N ILE A 85 4.60 -8.11 12.22
CA ILE A 85 4.68 -7.60 10.85
C ILE A 85 4.63 -6.07 10.85
N GLY A 86 3.95 -5.43 11.81
CA GLY A 86 3.95 -3.97 11.98
C GLY A 86 5.37 -3.39 12.08
N PHE A 87 6.28 -4.06 12.79
CA PHE A 87 7.68 -3.64 12.89
C PHE A 87 8.40 -3.69 11.53
N GLN A 88 8.07 -4.67 10.68
CA GLN A 88 8.64 -4.76 9.33
C GLN A 88 8.12 -3.64 8.43
N ILE A 89 6.85 -3.25 8.59
CA ILE A 89 6.30 -2.10 7.88
C ILE A 89 7.03 -0.81 8.30
N GLN A 90 7.11 -0.54 9.60
CA GLN A 90 7.82 0.64 10.12
C GLN A 90 9.27 0.71 9.62
N ARG A 91 9.96 -0.44 9.56
CA ARG A 91 11.34 -0.52 9.08
C ARG A 91 11.51 -0.31 7.58
N HIS A 92 10.60 -0.81 6.75
CA HIS A 92 10.81 -0.94 5.30
C HIS A 92 9.89 -0.10 4.42
N ALA A 93 8.82 0.49 4.98
CA ALA A 93 7.83 1.27 4.25
C ALA A 93 7.72 2.70 4.80
N PRO A 94 8.78 3.53 4.68
CA PRO A 94 8.82 4.88 5.27
C PRO A 94 7.82 5.88 4.66
N TRP A 95 7.05 5.47 3.66
CA TRP A 95 5.95 6.28 3.10
C TRP A 95 4.63 6.10 3.85
N ILE A 96 4.55 5.16 4.79
CA ILE A 96 3.46 5.09 5.76
C ILE A 96 3.97 5.78 7.04
N PRO A 97 3.27 6.82 7.53
CA PRO A 97 3.64 7.46 8.80
C PRO A 97 3.72 6.43 9.94
N GLU A 98 4.61 6.65 10.89
CA GLU A 98 4.85 5.69 11.98
C GLU A 98 3.62 5.53 12.88
N GLU A 99 2.88 6.63 13.08
CA GLU A 99 1.60 6.68 13.79
C GLU A 99 0.44 5.97 13.05
N ASN A 100 0.66 5.57 11.80
CA ASN A 100 -0.32 4.95 10.92
C ASN A 100 -0.10 3.44 10.71
N VAL A 101 0.75 2.80 11.53
CA VAL A 101 1.06 1.36 11.49
C VAL A 101 0.63 0.66 12.78
#